data_AF-C5K6W7-F1
#
_entry.id   AF-C5K6W7-F1
#
_cell.length_a   1.000
_cell.length_b   1.000
_cell.length_c   1.000
_cell.angle_alpha   90.00
_cell.angle_beta   90.00
_cell.angle_gamma   90.00
#
_symmetry.space_group_name_H-M   'P 1'
#
loop_
_entity.id
_entity.type
_entity.pdbx_description
1 polymer ?
#
loop_
_entity_poly.entity_id
_entity_poly.type
_entity_poly.pdbx_seq_one_letter_code
_entity_poly.pdbx_strand_id
1 'polypeptide(L)'
;MSASLPPQYSTIDSMSNTSKIGICLGVAAAAVGAAGVFAAYKFFKSDRPRSGSLLADPDNHLAEEEVLQGHEVFRHDRQTKAVMMANATKFLDLMNTRRSIRFYSKDDVPMDIIMAAVRTACTAPSGAHLQPWTFVIVHNQKAKDKIRDVVEREEQLNYDRRMRRSWVNDVAPMVGDLHRDGRVAKPYLSEAPYLIVMMKQSHRVDPTT
;
A
#
# COMPACT_ATOMS: atom_id res chain seq x y z
N MET A 1 -23.15 30.45 0.57
CA MET A 1 -22.12 30.12 1.59
C MET A 1 -21.25 29.03 1.00
N SER A 2 -20.03 29.40 0.62
CA SER A 2 -19.07 28.57 -0.08
C SER A 2 -18.33 27.67 0.93
N ALA A 3 -18.27 26.37 0.67
CA ALA A 3 -17.49 25.41 1.46
C ALA A 3 -16.12 25.26 0.79
N SER A 4 -15.07 25.77 1.43
CA SER A 4 -13.68 25.64 0.98
C SER A 4 -13.16 24.24 1.27
N LEU A 5 -12.59 23.58 0.26
CA LEU A 5 -11.84 22.33 0.39
C LEU A 5 -10.45 22.59 1.01
N PRO A 6 -9.88 21.65 1.80
CA PRO A 6 -8.56 21.79 2.40
C PRO A 6 -7.41 21.70 1.35
N PRO A 7 -6.26 22.35 1.58
CA PRO A 7 -5.26 22.60 0.54
C PRO A 7 -4.21 21.48 0.50
N GLN A 8 -4.42 20.39 -0.25
CA GLN A 8 -3.36 19.39 -0.52
C GLN A 8 -3.42 18.79 -1.93
N TYR A 9 -3.72 19.59 -2.95
CA TYR A 9 -3.45 19.24 -4.35
C TYR A 9 -2.40 20.19 -4.91
N SER A 10 -1.15 19.72 -4.99
CA SER A 10 -0.10 20.38 -5.75
C SER A 10 -0.01 19.74 -7.14
N THR A 11 -0.48 20.45 -8.16
CA THR A 11 -0.11 20.18 -9.56
C THR A 11 1.34 20.61 -9.73
N ILE A 12 2.26 19.66 -9.81
CA ILE A 12 3.68 19.96 -10.03
C ILE A 12 3.88 20.16 -11.53
N ASP A 13 3.75 21.40 -11.98
CA ASP A 13 4.40 21.88 -13.20
C ASP A 13 5.85 22.24 -12.86
N SER A 14 6.78 21.74 -13.68
CA SER A 14 8.24 21.88 -13.62
C SER A 14 8.99 21.01 -12.59
N MET A 15 9.57 19.91 -13.07
CA MET A 15 10.66 19.21 -12.40
C MET A 15 11.98 19.58 -13.11
N SER A 16 12.71 20.54 -12.54
CA SER A 16 14.14 20.78 -12.82
C SER A 16 14.96 20.36 -11.61
N ASN A 17 14.94 19.08 -11.22
CA ASN A 17 16.00 18.52 -10.39
C ASN A 17 15.98 16.98 -10.46
N THR A 18 16.73 16.44 -11.42
CA THR A 18 16.75 15.00 -11.77
C THR A 18 17.83 14.22 -11.01
N SER A 19 18.24 14.66 -9.83
CA SER A 19 19.28 13.98 -9.05
C SER A 19 18.65 13.35 -7.81
N LYS A 20 18.54 12.02 -7.81
CA LYS A 20 18.11 11.13 -6.70
C LYS A 20 16.62 10.74 -6.64
N ILE A 21 16.01 10.40 -7.78
CA ILE A 21 14.83 9.52 -7.75
C ILE A 21 15.34 8.07 -7.70
N GLY A 22 15.60 7.57 -6.50
CA GLY A 22 15.86 6.15 -6.26
C GLY A 22 14.56 5.36 -6.39
N ILE A 23 14.18 4.99 -7.61
CA ILE A 23 13.06 4.07 -7.84
C ILE A 23 13.53 2.65 -7.49
N CYS A 24 13.50 2.32 -6.21
CA CYS A 24 13.49 0.92 -5.78
C CYS A 24 12.07 0.39 -6.01
N LEU A 25 11.83 -0.20 -7.18
CA LEU A 25 10.65 -1.04 -7.44
C LEU A 25 10.81 -2.36 -6.66
N GLY A 26 10.72 -2.26 -5.33
CA GLY A 26 10.62 -3.39 -4.44
C GLY A 26 9.21 -3.96 -4.51
N VAL A 27 9.10 -5.26 -4.77
CA VAL A 27 7.88 -6.01 -4.52
C VAL A 27 7.57 -5.88 -3.03
N ALA A 28 6.61 -5.02 -2.69
CA ALA A 28 6.08 -4.93 -1.33
C ALA A 28 5.28 -6.21 -1.05
N ALA A 29 5.96 -7.25 -0.59
CA ALA A 29 5.32 -8.33 0.14
C ALA A 29 4.81 -7.73 1.45
N ALA A 30 3.50 -7.57 1.58
CA ALA A 30 2.86 -7.17 2.82
C ALA A 30 3.11 -8.26 3.89
N ALA A 31 4.16 -8.08 4.67
CA ALA A 31 4.32 -8.77 5.94
C ALA A 31 3.34 -8.14 6.93
N VAL A 32 2.11 -8.65 6.97
CA VAL A 32 1.21 -8.40 8.10
C VAL A 32 1.85 -9.05 9.31
N GLY A 33 2.29 -8.22 10.26
CA GLY A 33 3.11 -8.62 11.39
C GLY A 33 2.48 -9.74 12.23
N ALA A 34 3.23 -10.83 12.40
CA ALA A 34 2.89 -11.94 13.27
C ALA A 34 2.65 -11.54 14.74
N ALA A 35 3.11 -10.34 15.15
CA ALA A 35 2.88 -9.81 16.50
C ALA A 35 1.41 -9.42 16.78
N GLY A 36 0.64 -9.02 15.76
CA GLY A 36 -0.78 -8.66 15.92
C GLY A 36 -1.69 -9.88 16.14
N VAL A 37 -1.29 -11.05 15.63
CA VAL A 37 -2.07 -12.28 15.72
C VAL A 37 -2.14 -12.81 17.16
N PHE A 38 -1.08 -12.61 17.96
CA PHE A 38 -1.02 -13.14 19.32
C PHE A 38 -1.88 -12.35 20.32
N ALA A 39 -1.97 -11.01 20.15
CA ALA A 39 -2.85 -10.17 20.96
C ALA A 39 -4.34 -10.42 20.65
N ALA A 40 -4.68 -10.59 19.37
CA ALA A 40 -6.04 -10.96 18.95
C ALA A 40 -6.45 -12.36 19.46
N TYR A 41 -5.51 -13.31 19.53
CA TYR A 41 -5.80 -14.68 19.98
C TYR A 41 -6.21 -14.76 21.47
N LYS A 42 -5.60 -13.95 22.35
CA LYS A 42 -6.01 -13.86 23.76
C LYS A 42 -7.37 -13.17 23.95
N PHE A 43 -7.74 -12.26 23.05
CA PHE A 43 -9.03 -11.55 23.09
C PHE A 43 -10.22 -12.44 22.68
N PHE A 44 -10.00 -13.41 21.78
CA PHE A 44 -11.10 -14.21 21.20
C PHE A 44 -11.51 -15.47 21.97
N LYS A 45 -10.76 -15.91 22.99
CA LYS A 45 -10.99 -17.21 23.67
C LYS A 45 -12.02 -17.17 24.82
N SER A 46 -12.66 -16.03 25.06
CA SER A 46 -13.78 -15.94 26.01
C SER A 46 -15.10 -16.30 25.30
N ASP A 47 -15.60 -17.51 25.56
CA ASP A 47 -16.93 -18.01 25.13
C ASP A 47 -18.10 -17.43 25.96
N ARG A 48 -17.89 -16.31 26.68
CA ARG A 48 -19.00 -15.62 27.35
C ARG A 48 -19.73 -14.70 26.35
N PRO A 49 -21.07 -14.72 26.30
CA PRO A 49 -21.83 -13.65 25.67
C PRO A 49 -21.62 -12.39 26.51
N ARG A 50 -20.80 -11.45 26.03
CA ARG A 50 -20.69 -10.11 26.62
C ARG A 50 -21.49 -9.15 25.73
N SER A 51 -22.74 -8.89 26.10
CA SER A 51 -23.36 -7.60 25.77
C SER A 51 -22.88 -6.61 26.83
N GLY A 52 -21.96 -5.72 26.47
CA GLY A 52 -21.43 -4.71 27.40
C GLY A 52 -20.04 -4.21 27.01
N SER A 53 -19.72 -3.00 27.47
CA SER A 53 -18.41 -2.36 27.35
C SER A 53 -17.29 -3.27 27.86
N LEU A 54 -16.15 -3.29 27.19
CA LEU A 54 -14.92 -3.99 27.64
C LEU A 54 -14.39 -3.48 28.98
N LEU A 55 -14.88 -2.31 29.43
CA LEU A 55 -14.52 -1.70 30.70
C LEU A 55 -15.24 -2.33 31.90
N ALA A 56 -16.33 -3.09 31.68
CA ALA A 56 -17.13 -3.70 32.74
C ALA A 56 -16.56 -5.03 33.26
N ASP A 57 -15.23 -5.13 33.39
CA ASP A 57 -14.60 -6.19 34.17
C ASP A 57 -14.56 -5.74 35.64
N PRO A 58 -15.23 -6.45 36.58
CA PRO A 58 -15.28 -6.03 37.99
C PRO A 58 -13.90 -6.00 38.67
N ASP A 59 -12.88 -6.62 38.08
CA ASP A 59 -11.49 -6.56 38.56
C ASP A 59 -10.66 -5.44 37.88
N ASN A 60 -11.25 -4.63 37.01
CA ASN A 60 -10.60 -3.50 36.35
C ASN A 60 -10.87 -2.20 37.11
N HIS A 61 -9.99 -1.87 38.06
CA HIS A 61 -10.14 -0.73 38.98
C HIS A 61 -9.92 0.66 38.35
N LEU A 62 -9.88 0.77 37.02
CA LEU A 62 -9.79 2.06 36.36
C LEU A 62 -11.20 2.64 36.27
N ALA A 63 -11.47 3.67 37.08
CA ALA A 63 -12.72 4.41 37.01
C ALA A 63 -13.01 4.80 35.55
N GLU A 64 -14.21 4.47 35.06
CA GLU A 64 -14.60 4.68 33.66
C GLU A 64 -14.37 6.13 33.19
N GLU A 65 -14.40 7.11 34.10
CA GLU A 65 -14.13 8.53 33.80
C GLU A 65 -12.64 8.88 33.62
N GLU A 66 -11.71 8.21 34.30
CA GLU A 66 -10.27 8.54 34.25
C GLU A 66 -9.58 8.02 32.97
N VAL A 67 -10.13 6.96 32.35
CA VAL A 67 -9.59 6.34 31.13
C VAL A 67 -9.97 7.10 29.85
N LEU A 68 -10.99 7.96 29.90
CA LEU A 68 -11.62 8.53 28.70
C LEU A 68 -10.98 9.83 28.18
N GLN A 69 -9.98 10.40 28.85
CA GLN A 69 -9.32 11.60 28.34
C GLN A 69 -8.58 11.28 27.02
N GLY A 70 -9.15 11.71 25.89
CA GLY A 70 -8.62 11.49 24.55
C GLY A 70 -8.80 10.08 23.96
N HIS A 71 -9.61 9.22 24.60
CA HIS A 71 -9.88 7.85 24.13
C HIS A 71 -11.37 7.65 23.82
N GLU A 72 -11.66 6.88 22.77
CA GLU A 72 -13.01 6.50 22.39
C GLU A 72 -13.25 4.99 22.59
N VAL A 73 -14.47 4.62 22.98
CA VAL A 73 -14.85 3.21 23.14
C VAL A 73 -14.97 2.55 21.77
N PHE A 74 -14.12 1.56 21.51
CA PHE A 74 -14.20 0.74 20.31
C PHE A 74 -15.43 -0.19 20.36
N ARG A 75 -16.36 -0.01 19.43
CA ARG A 75 -17.55 -0.87 19.28
C ARG A 75 -17.32 -1.84 18.12
N HIS A 76 -17.46 -3.14 18.41
CA HIS A 76 -17.27 -4.20 17.44
C HIS A 76 -18.43 -5.20 17.47
N ASP A 77 -19.06 -5.39 16.32
CA ASP A 77 -20.12 -6.37 16.15
C ASP A 77 -19.53 -7.78 15.96
N ARG A 78 -19.58 -8.59 17.03
CA ARG A 78 -19.04 -9.95 16.99
C ARG A 78 -19.91 -10.87 16.14
N GLN A 79 -19.34 -11.39 15.05
CA GLN A 79 -19.97 -12.38 14.19
C GLN A 79 -19.88 -13.81 14.78
N THR A 80 -20.74 -14.71 14.33
CA THR A 80 -20.65 -16.14 14.68
C THR A 80 -19.45 -16.78 13.99
N LYS A 81 -18.90 -17.86 14.58
CA LYS A 81 -17.75 -18.58 14.01
C LYS A 81 -18.00 -19.04 12.56
N ALA A 82 -19.21 -19.51 12.26
CA ALA A 82 -19.58 -19.96 10.92
C ALA A 82 -19.52 -18.81 9.90
N VAL A 83 -20.05 -17.62 10.25
CA VAL A 83 -20.00 -16.42 9.39
C VAL A 83 -18.55 -15.92 9.24
N MET A 84 -17.79 -15.86 10.33
CA MET A 84 -16.37 -15.48 10.28
C MET A 84 -15.57 -16.40 9.35
N MET A 85 -15.82 -17.71 9.41
CA MET A 85 -15.14 -18.68 8.57
C MET A 85 -15.53 -18.54 7.09
N ALA A 86 -16.82 -18.36 6.79
CA ALA A 86 -17.26 -18.12 5.42
C ALA A 86 -16.62 -16.85 4.83
N ASN A 87 -16.53 -15.77 5.61
CA ASN A 87 -15.88 -14.51 5.19
C ASN A 87 -14.37 -14.70 4.96
N ALA A 88 -13.69 -15.42 5.86
CA ALA A 88 -12.27 -15.69 5.75
C ALA A 88 -11.94 -16.53 4.50
N THR A 89 -12.71 -17.60 4.24
CA THR A 89 -12.55 -18.44 3.04
C THR A 89 -12.80 -17.63 1.77
N LYS A 90 -13.89 -16.87 1.71
CA LYS A 90 -14.19 -16.01 0.55
C LYS A 90 -13.08 -15.01 0.26
N PHE A 91 -12.52 -14.39 1.30
CA PHE A 91 -11.42 -13.45 1.14
C PHE A 91 -10.13 -14.15 0.70
N LEU A 92 -9.81 -15.32 1.25
CA LEU A 92 -8.68 -16.13 0.83
C LEU A 92 -8.79 -16.51 -0.65
N ASP A 93 -9.95 -17.00 -1.07
CA ASP A 93 -10.21 -17.38 -2.46
C ASP A 93 -10.03 -16.19 -3.40
N LEU A 94 -10.61 -15.04 -3.05
CA LEU A 94 -10.43 -13.79 -3.80
C LEU A 94 -8.95 -13.40 -3.91
N MET A 95 -8.21 -13.38 -2.80
CA MET A 95 -6.80 -13.00 -2.79
C MET A 95 -5.91 -13.99 -3.54
N ASN A 96 -6.28 -15.27 -3.58
CA ASN A 96 -5.56 -16.31 -4.31
C ASN A 96 -5.71 -16.16 -5.84
N THR A 97 -6.75 -15.46 -6.32
CA THR A 97 -6.87 -15.12 -7.76
C THR A 97 -5.85 -14.07 -8.22
N ARG A 98 -5.29 -13.27 -7.30
CA ARG A 98 -4.41 -12.15 -7.64
C ARG A 98 -3.08 -12.65 -8.20
N ARG A 99 -2.74 -12.20 -9.41
CA ARG A 99 -1.43 -12.42 -10.03
C ARG A 99 -0.75 -11.08 -10.31
N SER A 100 0.58 -11.07 -10.28
CA SER A 100 1.35 -9.90 -10.74
C SER A 100 1.37 -9.90 -12.27
N ILE A 101 0.65 -8.95 -12.87
CA ILE A 101 0.52 -8.81 -14.32
C ILE A 101 1.53 -7.79 -14.85
N ARG A 102 2.10 -8.10 -16.02
CA ARG A 102 3.10 -7.25 -16.71
C ARG A 102 2.68 -6.83 -18.12
N PHE A 103 1.46 -7.16 -18.52
CA PHE A 103 0.87 -6.83 -19.81
C PHE A 103 -0.49 -6.19 -19.54
N TYR A 104 -0.66 -4.92 -19.89
CA TYR A 104 -1.83 -4.13 -19.53
C TYR A 104 -2.58 -3.70 -20.79
N SER A 105 -3.91 -3.61 -20.68
CA SER A 105 -4.69 -2.86 -21.66
C SER A 105 -4.41 -1.36 -21.52
N LYS A 106 -4.62 -0.63 -22.62
CA LYS A 106 -4.59 0.84 -22.65
C LYS A 106 -5.93 1.46 -22.29
N ASP A 107 -6.95 0.64 -22.07
CA ASP A 107 -8.28 1.09 -21.68
C ASP A 107 -8.21 1.89 -20.37
N ASP A 108 -8.85 3.06 -20.36
CA ASP A 108 -8.86 3.93 -19.20
C ASP A 108 -9.70 3.33 -18.05
N VAL A 109 -9.36 3.70 -16.82
CA VAL A 109 -10.05 3.29 -15.60
C VAL A 109 -10.59 4.53 -14.91
N PRO A 110 -11.87 4.56 -14.47
CA PRO A 110 -12.41 5.72 -13.79
C PRO A 110 -11.57 6.14 -12.58
N MET A 111 -11.20 7.42 -12.51
CA MET A 111 -10.32 7.97 -11.46
C MET A 111 -10.83 7.67 -10.05
N ASP A 112 -12.15 7.68 -9.83
CA ASP A 112 -12.74 7.40 -8.51
C ASP A 112 -12.40 5.99 -7.99
N ILE A 113 -12.24 5.02 -8.88
CA ILE A 113 -11.83 3.65 -8.54
C ILE A 113 -10.36 3.64 -8.09
N ILE A 114 -9.49 4.37 -8.81
CA ILE A 114 -8.07 4.53 -8.44
C ILE A 114 -7.96 5.23 -7.08
N MET A 115 -8.72 6.30 -6.87
CA MET A 115 -8.76 7.03 -5.61
C MET A 115 -9.29 6.18 -4.45
N ALA A 116 -10.31 5.34 -4.68
CA ALA A 116 -10.80 4.41 -3.68
C ALA A 116 -9.74 3.38 -3.28
N ALA A 117 -8.97 2.85 -4.24
CA ALA A 117 -7.86 1.95 -3.96
C ALA A 117 -6.76 2.62 -3.12
N VAL A 118 -6.38 3.86 -3.47
CA VAL A 118 -5.38 4.64 -2.71
C VAL A 118 -5.88 4.97 -1.30
N ARG A 119 -7.14 5.42 -1.17
CA ARG A 119 -7.76 5.67 0.14
C ARG A 119 -7.78 4.42 1.02
N THR A 120 -8.05 3.26 0.42
CA THR A 120 -7.99 1.96 1.11
C THR A 120 -6.57 1.70 1.62
N ALA A 121 -5.54 1.94 0.80
CA ALA A 121 -4.14 1.79 1.23
C ALA A 121 -3.77 2.74 2.40
N CYS A 122 -4.32 3.95 2.43
CA CYS A 122 -4.11 4.91 3.52
C CYS A 122 -4.72 4.48 4.87
N THR A 123 -5.57 3.44 4.91
CA THR A 123 -6.09 2.89 6.17
C THR A 123 -5.09 2.00 6.90
N ALA A 124 -3.93 1.73 6.30
CA ALA A 124 -2.87 0.96 6.94
C ALA A 124 -2.42 1.61 8.27
N PRO A 125 -2.05 0.81 9.29
CA PRO A 125 -1.51 1.36 10.53
C PRO A 125 -0.14 2.00 10.27
N SER A 126 0.19 3.03 11.05
CA SER A 126 1.51 3.68 11.01
C SER A 126 1.99 4.03 12.42
N GLY A 127 3.31 3.98 12.62
CA GLY A 127 3.93 4.37 13.88
C GLY A 127 3.57 5.81 14.23
N ALA A 128 3.12 6.03 15.47
CA ALA A 128 2.63 7.32 15.96
C ALA A 128 1.57 7.98 15.05
N HIS A 129 0.81 7.19 14.27
CA HIS A 129 -0.19 7.67 13.31
C HIS A 129 0.36 8.69 12.29
N LEU A 130 1.66 8.62 11.97
CA LEU A 130 2.33 9.60 11.11
C LEU A 130 1.93 9.52 9.63
N GLN A 131 1.35 8.40 9.19
CA GLN A 131 0.98 8.14 7.79
C GLN A 131 2.09 8.53 6.78
N PRO A 132 3.32 8.00 6.91
CA PRO A 132 4.50 8.51 6.22
C PRO A 132 4.61 8.00 4.77
N TRP A 133 3.53 8.12 4.00
CA TRP A 133 3.45 7.68 2.62
C TRP A 133 2.87 8.77 1.71
N THR A 134 3.39 8.84 0.50
CA THR A 134 2.85 9.68 -0.57
C THR A 134 2.57 8.80 -1.77
N PHE A 135 1.32 8.80 -2.23
CA PHE A 135 0.91 8.13 -3.46
C PHE A 135 0.84 9.16 -4.58
N VAL A 136 1.72 9.05 -5.57
CA VAL A 136 1.71 9.88 -6.77
C VAL A 136 1.03 9.10 -7.89
N ILE A 137 -0.12 9.60 -8.34
CA ILE A 137 -0.88 9.02 -9.45
C ILE A 137 -0.45 9.72 -10.74
N VAL A 138 0.12 8.97 -11.67
CA VAL A 138 0.60 9.48 -12.96
C VAL A 138 -0.30 8.97 -14.07
N HIS A 139 -1.08 9.86 -14.66
CA HIS A 139 -1.90 9.59 -15.85
C HIS A 139 -1.27 10.13 -17.14
N ASN A 140 -0.56 11.26 -17.05
CA ASN A 140 0.00 11.95 -18.21
C ASN A 140 0.98 11.04 -19.00
N GLN A 141 0.69 10.81 -20.28
CA GLN A 141 1.47 9.90 -21.12
C GLN A 141 2.95 10.31 -21.24
N LYS A 142 3.24 11.60 -21.45
CA LYS A 142 4.61 12.10 -21.56
C LYS A 142 5.41 11.90 -20.27
N ALA A 143 4.75 12.01 -19.11
CA ALA A 143 5.38 11.71 -17.82
C ALA A 143 5.67 10.22 -17.67
N LYS A 144 4.71 9.35 -18.04
CA LYS A 144 4.87 7.89 -18.03
C LYS A 144 6.01 7.42 -18.94
N ASP A 145 6.10 7.96 -20.15
CA ASP A 145 7.16 7.61 -21.10
C ASP A 145 8.55 8.01 -20.58
N LYS A 146 8.67 9.21 -19.98
CA LYS A 146 9.92 9.62 -19.31
C LYS A 146 10.31 8.69 -18.17
N ILE A 147 9.34 8.25 -17.37
CA ILE A 147 9.57 7.30 -16.28
C ILE A 147 10.08 5.97 -16.87
N ARG A 148 9.44 5.48 -17.92
CA ARG A 148 9.85 4.26 -18.63
C ARG A 148 11.30 4.33 -19.10
N ASP A 149 11.67 5.40 -19.80
CA ASP A 149 13.03 5.58 -20.33
C ASP A 149 14.10 5.56 -19.22
N VAL A 150 13.80 6.17 -18.07
CA VAL A 150 14.70 6.18 -16.91
C VAL A 150 14.79 4.78 -16.29
N VAL A 151 13.66 4.10 -16.11
CA VAL A 151 13.61 2.77 -15.50
C VAL A 151 14.30 1.73 -16.38
N GLU A 152 14.03 1.69 -17.69
CA GLU A 152 14.65 0.73 -18.61
C GLU A 152 16.17 0.92 -18.67
N ARG A 153 16.65 2.16 -18.68
CA ARG A 153 18.10 2.47 -18.65
C ARG A 153 18.77 1.97 -17.37
N GLU A 154 18.18 2.25 -16.21
CA GLU A 154 18.72 1.78 -14.93
C GLU A 154 18.64 0.26 -14.78
N GLU A 155 17.56 -0.36 -15.24
CA GLU A 155 17.42 -1.81 -15.21
C GLU A 155 18.44 -2.50 -16.13
N GLN A 156 18.71 -1.95 -17.33
CA GLN A 156 19.77 -2.47 -18.18
C GLN A 156 21.12 -2.46 -17.45
N LEU A 157 21.48 -1.35 -16.79
CA LEU A 157 22.70 -1.26 -15.97
C LEU A 157 22.68 -2.25 -14.80
N ASN A 158 21.52 -2.47 -14.19
CA ASN A 158 21.38 -3.43 -13.09
C ASN A 158 21.68 -4.85 -13.56
N TYR A 159 21.07 -5.30 -14.66
CA TYR A 159 21.25 -6.64 -15.22
C TYR A 159 22.66 -6.86 -15.77
N ASP A 160 23.27 -5.83 -16.35
CA ASP A 160 24.61 -5.92 -16.93
C ASP A 160 25.72 -5.97 -15.87
N ARG A 161 25.58 -5.21 -14.77
CA ARG A 161 26.70 -4.94 -13.86
C ARG A 161 26.42 -5.11 -12.38
N ARG A 162 25.21 -4.82 -11.90
CA ARG A 162 24.93 -4.70 -10.45
C ARG A 162 24.31 -5.96 -9.84
N MET A 163 23.58 -6.74 -10.63
CA MET A 163 22.87 -7.93 -10.17
C MET A 163 23.77 -9.16 -10.24
N ARG A 164 23.74 -9.97 -9.17
CA ARG A 164 24.46 -11.24 -9.13
C ARG A 164 23.85 -12.22 -10.15
N ARG A 165 24.69 -13.03 -10.79
CA ARG A 165 24.25 -14.01 -11.80
C ARG A 165 23.19 -14.97 -11.29
N SER A 166 23.29 -15.38 -10.02
CA SER A 166 22.29 -16.24 -9.37
C SER A 166 20.90 -15.62 -9.39
N TRP A 167 20.79 -14.34 -9.01
CA TRP A 167 19.52 -13.62 -9.00
C TRP A 167 18.95 -13.47 -10.42
N VAL A 168 19.81 -13.21 -11.42
CA VAL A 168 19.38 -13.14 -12.83
C VAL A 168 18.77 -14.47 -13.28
N ASN A 169 19.38 -15.60 -12.90
CA ASN A 169 18.87 -16.93 -13.23
C ASN A 169 17.53 -17.21 -12.54
N ASP A 170 17.37 -16.82 -11.28
CA ASP A 170 16.13 -17.02 -10.52
C ASP A 170 14.95 -16.24 -11.12
N VAL A 171 15.21 -15.06 -11.68
CA VAL A 171 14.19 -14.17 -12.25
C VAL A 171 13.91 -14.47 -13.73
N ALA A 172 14.83 -15.14 -14.45
CA ALA A 172 14.70 -15.44 -15.87
C ALA A 172 13.33 -16.06 -16.27
N PRO A 173 12.76 -17.03 -15.52
CA PRO A 173 11.45 -17.60 -15.85
C PRO A 173 10.29 -16.60 -15.75
N MET A 174 10.46 -15.50 -15.00
CA MET A 174 9.40 -14.53 -14.73
C MET A 174 9.36 -13.36 -15.71
N VAL A 175 10.48 -13.09 -16.39
CA VAL A 175 10.63 -11.91 -17.26
C VAL A 175 10.37 -12.23 -18.72
N GLY A 176 10.66 -13.46 -19.17
CA GLY A 176 10.36 -13.92 -20.52
C GLY A 176 10.78 -12.91 -21.59
N ASP A 177 9.86 -12.57 -22.50
CA ASP A 177 10.08 -11.64 -23.61
C ASP A 177 10.46 -10.21 -23.18
N LEU A 178 10.21 -9.82 -21.94
CA LEU A 178 10.57 -8.48 -21.45
C LEU A 178 12.09 -8.29 -21.46
N HIS A 179 12.86 -9.35 -21.26
CA HIS A 179 14.33 -9.30 -21.18
C HIS A 179 15.00 -10.10 -22.31
N ARG A 180 14.45 -10.05 -23.52
CA ARG A 180 14.95 -10.79 -24.69
C ARG A 180 16.19 -10.14 -25.29
N ASP A 181 17.10 -10.96 -25.81
CA ASP A 181 18.27 -10.53 -26.59
C ASP A 181 19.14 -9.48 -25.90
N GLY A 182 19.23 -9.56 -24.56
CA GLY A 182 20.01 -8.63 -23.74
C GLY A 182 19.39 -7.24 -23.58
N ARG A 183 18.16 -7.00 -24.06
CA ARG A 183 17.43 -5.74 -23.88
C ARG A 183 16.42 -5.86 -22.76
N VAL A 184 16.35 -4.85 -21.90
CA VAL A 184 15.28 -4.73 -20.90
C VAL A 184 14.17 -3.80 -21.40
N ALA A 185 12.96 -4.35 -21.55
CA ALA A 185 11.76 -3.62 -21.93
C ALA A 185 10.69 -3.70 -20.83
N LYS A 186 10.11 -2.56 -20.47
CA LYS A 186 9.02 -2.40 -19.50
C LYS A 186 7.84 -1.64 -20.14
N PRO A 187 7.21 -2.18 -21.19
CA PRO A 187 6.17 -1.50 -21.96
C PRO A 187 4.96 -1.08 -21.11
N TYR A 188 4.64 -1.88 -20.09
CA TYR A 188 3.57 -1.61 -19.13
C TYR A 188 3.69 -0.24 -18.42
N LEU A 189 4.88 0.36 -18.35
CA LEU A 189 5.05 1.70 -17.78
C LEU A 189 4.42 2.79 -18.64
N SER A 190 4.34 2.58 -19.96
CA SER A 190 3.67 3.48 -20.90
C SER A 190 2.24 3.04 -21.19
N GLU A 191 2.00 1.73 -21.25
CA GLU A 191 0.71 1.16 -21.68
C GLU A 191 -0.38 1.23 -20.61
N ALA A 192 -0.04 0.98 -19.34
CA ALA A 192 -1.03 1.05 -18.27
C ALA A 192 -1.60 2.48 -18.18
N PRO A 193 -2.92 2.66 -17.98
CA PRO A 193 -3.54 3.99 -17.95
C PRO A 193 -2.97 4.85 -16.82
N TYR A 194 -2.76 4.25 -15.65
CA TYR A 194 -2.19 4.91 -14.46
C TYR A 194 -0.94 4.20 -13.97
N LEU A 195 0.05 4.98 -13.53
CA LEU A 195 1.10 4.52 -12.63
C LEU A 195 0.85 5.07 -11.23
N ILE A 196 0.88 4.22 -10.21
CA ILE A 196 0.81 4.64 -8.81
C ILE A 196 2.20 4.46 -8.21
N VAL A 197 2.88 5.58 -7.92
CA VAL A 197 4.20 5.59 -7.30
C VAL A 197 4.04 5.85 -5.81
N MET A 198 4.36 4.86 -4.98
CA MET A 198 4.34 4.98 -3.53
C MET A 198 5.73 5.39 -3.04
N MET A 199 5.80 6.50 -2.30
CA MET A 199 7.02 7.01 -1.69
C MET A 199 6.90 6.97 -0.17
N LYS A 200 7.94 6.47 0.50
CA LYS A 200 8.08 6.59 1.95
C LYS A 200 8.61 7.98 2.30
N GLN A 201 7.99 8.63 3.27
CA GLN A 201 8.53 9.83 3.91
C GLN A 201 9.50 9.41 5.02
N SER A 202 10.80 9.67 4.84
CA SER A 202 11.82 9.26 5.81
C SER A 202 11.84 10.15 7.05
N HIS A 203 11.43 11.40 6.91
CA HIS A 203 11.28 12.38 7.96
C HIS A 203 10.12 13.30 7.60
N ARG A 204 9.51 13.91 8.61
CA ARG A 204 8.55 14.98 8.43
C ARG A 204 9.32 16.29 8.40
N VAL A 205 9.01 17.15 7.44
CA VAL A 205 9.48 18.54 7.47
C VAL A 205 8.50 19.30 8.36
N ASP A 206 9.01 19.97 9.39
CA ASP A 206 8.20 20.82 10.24
C ASP A 206 7.80 22.06 9.42
N PRO A 207 6.49 22.36 9.26
CA PRO A 207 6.05 23.51 8.48
C PRO A 207 6.49 24.87 9.04
N THR A 208 7.08 24.93 10.23
CA THR A 208 7.59 26.19 10.83
C THR A 208 9.07 26.48 10.56
N THR A 209 9.76 25.67 9.73
CA THR A 209 11.16 25.91 9.32
C THR A 209 11.22 26.29 7.85
#